data_AF-A0A820SI29-F1
#
_entry.id   AF-A0A820SI29-F1
#
_cell.length_a   1.000
_cell.length_b   1.000
_cell.length_c   1.000
_cell.angle_alpha   90.00
_cell.angle_beta   90.00
_cell.angle_gamma   90.00
#
_symmetry.space_group_name_H-M   'P 1'
#
loop_
_entity.id
_entity.type
_entity.pdbx_description
1 polymer ?
#
loop_
_entity_poly.entity_id
_entity_poly.type
_entity_poly.pdbx_seq_one_letter_code
_entity_poly.pdbx_strand_id
1 'polypeptide(L)'
;MAQRVTPLSRQTSIVLLCDIQEKFRPVIKYFSQIVETSNKLLQACKILDVPYVVTEQYPKGLGRTVPELDIGDTKPFEKTLFSMCTPDVLSYIKEQVK
;
A
#
# COMPACT_ATOMS: atom_id res chain seq x y z
N MET A 1 9.88 3.19 -27.17
CA MET A 1 9.39 1.81 -27.02
C MET A 1 8.20 1.83 -26.09
N ALA A 2 6.98 1.54 -26.57
CA ALA A 2 5.85 1.34 -25.67
C ALA A 2 6.03 -0.02 -25.00
N GLN A 3 6.28 -0.05 -23.68
CA GLN A 3 6.27 -1.30 -22.94
C GLN A 3 4.85 -1.87 -22.99
N ARG A 4 4.76 -3.16 -23.31
CA ARG A 4 3.49 -3.90 -23.35
C ARG A 4 2.96 -3.99 -21.92
N VAL A 5 1.97 -3.17 -21.60
CA VAL A 5 1.25 -3.25 -20.31
C VAL A 5 0.32 -4.45 -20.40
N THR A 6 0.64 -5.51 -19.66
CA THR A 6 -0.21 -6.68 -19.55
C THR A 6 -1.52 -6.29 -18.84
N PRO A 7 -2.69 -6.77 -19.30
CA PRO A 7 -3.93 -6.55 -18.58
C PRO A 7 -3.81 -7.03 -17.14
N LEU A 8 -4.27 -6.20 -16.20
CA LEU A 8 -4.30 -6.58 -14.78
C LEU A 8 -5.42 -7.61 -14.55
N SER A 9 -5.11 -8.61 -13.76
CA SER A 9 -6.06 -9.63 -13.32
C SER A 9 -6.06 -9.72 -11.80
N ARG A 10 -7.22 -9.89 -11.18
CA ARG A 10 -7.33 -10.00 -9.71
C ARG A 10 -6.54 -11.18 -9.15
N GLN A 11 -6.39 -12.27 -9.92
CA GLN A 11 -5.69 -13.48 -9.47
C GLN A 11 -4.16 -13.33 -9.48
N THR A 12 -3.62 -12.41 -10.26
CA THR A 12 -2.16 -12.28 -10.48
C THR A 12 -1.64 -10.89 -10.08
N SER A 13 -2.44 -10.12 -9.33
CA SER A 13 -2.10 -8.75 -8.93
C SER A 13 -2.25 -8.59 -7.43
N ILE A 14 -1.42 -7.72 -6.88
CA ILE A 14 -1.49 -7.27 -5.49
C ILE A 14 -1.32 -5.76 -5.46
N VAL A 15 -2.03 -5.08 -4.55
CA VAL A 15 -1.87 -3.65 -4.33
C VAL A 15 -0.86 -3.38 -3.23
N LEU A 16 0.03 -2.41 -3.45
CA LEU A 16 1.03 -1.96 -2.48
C LEU A 16 0.71 -0.52 -2.04
N LEU A 17 0.28 -0.36 -0.80
CA LEU A 17 0.05 0.94 -0.16
C LEU A 17 1.34 1.39 0.54
N CYS A 18 2.09 2.26 -0.13
CA CYS A 18 3.43 2.67 0.28
C CYS A 18 3.39 3.89 1.21
N ASP A 19 3.66 3.68 2.49
CA ASP A 19 4.12 4.70 3.44
C ASP A 19 3.25 5.98 3.51
N ILE A 20 1.92 5.87 3.40
CA ILE A 20 1.00 7.02 3.51
C ILE A 20 0.77 7.38 4.99
N GLN A 21 1.74 8.06 5.58
CA GLN A 21 1.83 8.33 7.01
C GLN A 21 1.62 9.81 7.38
N GLU A 22 1.26 10.05 8.64
CA GLU A 22 0.86 11.38 9.13
C GLU A 22 1.90 12.48 8.90
N LYS A 23 3.20 12.20 9.11
CA LYS A 23 4.24 13.23 8.97
C LYS A 23 4.53 13.62 7.53
N PHE A 24 3.99 12.91 6.55
CA PHE A 24 4.10 13.28 5.13
C PHE A 24 3.08 14.35 4.71
N ARG A 25 2.00 14.55 5.46
CA ARG A 25 0.95 15.54 5.17
C ARG A 25 1.47 16.93 4.77
N PRO A 26 2.40 17.57 5.50
CA PRO A 26 2.83 18.93 5.17
C PRO A 26 3.84 18.99 4.01
N VAL A 27 4.50 17.88 3.67
CA VAL A 27 5.63 17.87 2.71
C VAL A 27 5.25 17.31 1.35
N ILE A 28 4.17 16.51 1.27
CA ILE A 28 3.68 15.95 0.01
C ILE A 28 2.58 16.83 -0.55
N LYS A 29 2.78 17.31 -1.78
CA LYS A 29 1.74 18.01 -2.52
C LYS A 29 0.57 17.07 -2.82
N TYR A 30 -0.65 17.60 -2.73
CA TYR A 30 -1.89 16.85 -2.98
C TYR A 30 -2.13 15.66 -2.04
N PHE A 31 -1.59 15.72 -0.81
CA PHE A 31 -1.70 14.61 0.14
C PHE A 31 -3.16 14.17 0.36
N SER A 32 -4.10 15.11 0.51
CA SER A 32 -5.52 14.77 0.69
C SER A 32 -6.11 14.01 -0.50
N GLN A 33 -5.76 14.39 -1.74
CA GLN A 33 -6.20 13.70 -2.95
C GLN A 33 -5.57 12.32 -3.09
N ILE A 34 -4.31 12.17 -2.65
CA ILE A 34 -3.63 10.87 -2.60
C ILE A 34 -4.38 9.95 -1.64
N VAL A 35 -4.68 10.41 -0.43
CA VAL A 35 -5.46 9.64 0.57
C VAL A 35 -6.83 9.26 0.02
N GLU A 36 -7.56 10.19 -0.59
CA GLU A 36 -8.88 9.92 -1.18
C GLU A 36 -8.80 8.85 -2.29
N THR A 37 -7.81 8.94 -3.17
CA THR A 37 -7.63 7.98 -4.27
C THR A 37 -7.19 6.62 -3.76
N SER A 38 -6.29 6.58 -2.77
CA SER A 38 -5.87 5.36 -2.10
C SER A 38 -7.04 4.66 -1.41
N ASN A 39 -7.95 5.40 -0.77
CA ASN A 39 -9.20 4.83 -0.23
C ASN A 39 -10.06 4.19 -1.31
N LYS A 40 -10.26 4.85 -2.46
CA LYS A 40 -11.02 4.25 -3.58
C LYS A 40 -10.38 2.95 -4.05
N LEU A 41 -9.05 2.90 -4.11
CA LEU A 41 -8.32 1.68 -4.46
C LEU A 41 -8.47 0.58 -3.41
N LEU A 42 -8.37 0.90 -2.11
CA LEU A 42 -8.58 -0.06 -1.03
C LEU A 42 -10.01 -0.62 -1.05
N GLN A 43 -11.02 0.22 -1.27
CA GLN A 43 -12.40 -0.23 -1.43
C GLN A 43 -12.57 -1.14 -2.64
N ALA A 44 -11.95 -0.81 -3.78
CA ALA A 44 -11.96 -1.68 -4.95
C ALA A 44 -11.28 -3.03 -4.65
N CYS A 45 -10.19 -3.05 -3.88
CA CYS A 45 -9.54 -4.29 -3.47
C CYS A 45 -10.46 -5.17 -2.63
N LYS A 46 -11.17 -4.57 -1.67
CA LYS A 46 -12.17 -5.28 -0.83
C LYS A 46 -13.32 -5.85 -1.66
N ILE A 47 -13.82 -5.09 -2.64
CA ILE A 47 -14.94 -5.53 -3.51
C ILE A 47 -14.51 -6.63 -4.49
N LEU A 48 -13.28 -6.58 -4.99
CA LEU A 48 -12.78 -7.46 -6.04
C LEU A 48 -11.98 -8.66 -5.49
N ASP A 49 -11.88 -8.79 -4.17
CA ASP A 49 -11.04 -9.76 -3.47
C ASP A 49 -9.58 -9.73 -3.94
N VAL A 50 -9.04 -8.53 -4.15
CA VAL A 50 -7.62 -8.33 -4.51
C VAL A 50 -6.83 -8.15 -3.23
N PRO A 51 -5.76 -8.94 -3.00
CA PRO A 51 -4.92 -8.76 -1.83
C PRO A 51 -4.19 -7.40 -1.89
N TYR A 52 -3.93 -6.83 -0.72
CA TYR A 52 -3.13 -5.62 -0.59
C TYR A 52 -2.16 -5.71 0.58
N VAL A 53 -1.08 -4.94 0.49
CA VAL A 53 -0.03 -4.78 1.50
C VAL A 53 0.04 -3.32 1.89
N VAL A 54 0.20 -3.05 3.19
CA VAL A 54 0.48 -1.72 3.72
C VAL A 54 1.86 -1.71 4.33
N THR A 55 2.69 -0.73 4.01
CA THR A 55 3.96 -0.49 4.71
C THR A 55 3.96 0.83 5.44
N GLU A 56 4.72 0.87 6.54
CA GLU A 56 5.04 2.09 7.27
C GLU A 56 6.56 2.24 7.36
N GLN A 57 7.10 3.36 6.88
CA GLN A 57 8.49 3.73 7.05
C GLN A 57 8.69 4.33 8.45
N TYR A 58 9.52 3.72 9.28
CA TYR A 58 9.90 4.22 10.61
C TYR A 58 8.74 4.93 11.37
N PRO A 59 7.64 4.22 11.70
CA PRO A 59 6.43 4.86 12.22
C PRO A 59 6.64 5.61 13.54
N LYS A 60 7.67 5.24 14.32
CA LYS A 60 8.09 5.97 15.52
C LYS A 60 8.45 7.43 15.23
N GLY A 61 9.03 7.72 14.06
CA GLY A 61 9.41 9.09 13.66
C GLY A 61 8.48 9.72 12.63
N LEU A 62 7.89 8.93 11.74
CA LEU A 62 7.05 9.42 10.64
C LEU A 62 5.53 9.32 10.92
N GLY A 63 5.15 8.83 12.10
CA GLY A 63 3.75 8.58 12.44
C GLY A 63 3.24 7.29 11.81
N ARG A 64 2.01 6.92 12.15
CA ARG A 64 1.33 5.75 11.58
C ARG A 64 0.70 6.09 10.23
N THR A 65 0.22 5.07 9.52
CA THR A 65 -0.69 5.25 8.38
C THR A 65 -1.83 6.17 8.79
N VAL A 66 -2.19 7.09 7.89
CA VAL A 66 -3.20 8.10 8.21
C VAL A 66 -4.57 7.45 8.51
N PRO A 67 -5.28 7.90 9.55
CA PRO A 67 -6.52 7.26 10.02
C PRO A 67 -7.68 7.36 9.01
N GLU A 68 -7.59 8.25 8.02
CA GLU A 68 -8.55 8.35 6.93
C GLU A 68 -8.48 7.16 5.99
N LEU A 69 -7.36 6.41 5.95
CA LEU A 69 -7.25 5.21 5.13
C LEU A 69 -7.89 4.02 5.84
N ASP A 70 -8.94 3.47 5.22
CA ASP A 70 -9.61 2.27 5.71
C ASP A 70 -8.84 1.01 5.32
N ILE A 71 -7.79 0.71 6.09
CA ILE A 71 -6.97 -0.50 5.92
C ILE A 71 -7.61 -1.77 6.50
N GLY A 72 -8.80 -1.67 7.12
CA GLY A 72 -9.47 -2.80 7.80
C GLY A 72 -8.60 -3.40 8.91
N ASP A 73 -8.64 -4.73 9.04
CA ASP A 73 -7.83 -5.49 10.00
C ASP A 73 -6.38 -5.75 9.52
N THR A 74 -5.99 -5.19 8.36
CA THR A 74 -4.65 -5.38 7.82
C THR A 74 -3.60 -4.69 8.70
N LYS A 75 -2.67 -5.47 9.23
CA LYS A 75 -1.53 -4.94 9.97
C LYS A 75 -0.45 -4.42 9.01
N PRO A 76 -0.01 -3.15 9.11
CA PRO A 76 1.10 -2.65 8.31
C PRO A 76 2.43 -3.35 8.62
N PHE A 77 3.25 -3.53 7.59
CA PHE A 77 4.63 -3.95 7.72
C PHE A 77 5.51 -2.72 8.01
N GLU A 78 6.03 -2.65 9.24
CA GLU A 78 6.98 -1.60 9.62
C GLU A 78 8.35 -1.89 8.99
N LYS A 79 8.98 -0.86 8.40
CA LYS A 79 10.29 -0.98 7.78
C LYS A 79 11.15 0.27 7.99
N THR A 80 12.46 0.09 7.83
CA THR A 80 13.43 1.19 7.73
C THR A 80 14.10 1.26 6.36
N LEU A 81 14.01 0.18 5.57
CA LEU A 81 14.42 0.17 4.17
C LEU A 81 13.42 0.97 3.32
N PHE A 82 13.92 1.77 2.38
CA PHE A 82 13.04 2.52 1.48
C PHE A 82 12.17 1.60 0.63
N SER A 83 12.75 0.52 0.10
CA SER A 83 12.00 -0.48 -0.67
C SER A 83 10.93 -1.17 0.19
N MET A 84 9.72 -1.32 -0.37
CA MET A 84 8.68 -2.18 0.22
C MET A 84 9.05 -3.66 0.15
N CYS A 85 9.94 -4.06 -0.76
CA CYS A 85 10.36 -5.45 -0.98
C CYS A 85 11.32 -5.95 0.12
N THR A 86 10.85 -5.91 1.36
CA THR A 86 11.52 -6.52 2.52
C THR A 86 11.28 -8.03 2.54
N PRO A 87 12.09 -8.82 3.27
CA PRO A 87 11.88 -10.27 3.37
C PRO A 87 10.46 -10.65 3.83
N ASP A 88 9.89 -9.92 4.77
CA ASP A 88 8.56 -10.19 5.33
C ASP A 88 7.46 -9.90 4.31
N VAL A 89 7.54 -8.76 3.61
CA VAL A 89 6.60 -8.39 2.55
C VAL A 89 6.68 -9.36 1.38
N LEU A 90 7.88 -9.77 0.97
CA LEU A 90 8.06 -10.74 -0.12
C LEU A 90 7.53 -12.12 0.25
N SER A 91 7.69 -12.54 1.51
CA SER A 91 7.12 -13.80 2.01
C SER A 91 5.59 -13.75 1.96
N TYR A 92 4.99 -12.67 2.46
CA TYR A 92 3.55 -12.45 2.37
C TYR A 92 3.04 -12.46 0.93
N ILE A 93 3.69 -11.73 0.01
CA ILE A 93 3.28 -11.69 -1.41
C ILE A 93 3.26 -13.10 -2.03
N LYS A 94 4.28 -13.93 -1.74
CA LYS A 94 4.34 -15.31 -2.25
C LYS A 94 3.23 -16.21 -1.72
N GLU A 95 2.72 -15.93 -0.53
CA GLU A 95 1.59 -16.66 0.04
C GLU A 95 0.25 -16.25 -0.59
N GLN A 96 0.13 -14.99 -1.01
CA GLN A 96 -1.10 -14.43 -1.58
C GLN A 96 -1.24 -14.66 -3.09
N VAL A 97 -0.13 -14.72 -3.83
CA VAL A 97 -0.13 -14.88 -5.29
C VAL A 97 0.45 -16.25 -5.64
N LYS A 98 -0.43 -17.17 -6.08
CA LYS A 98 -0.06 -18.50 -6.60
C LYS A 98 0.11 -18.47 -8.11
#